data_AF-A0A9X6IIK3-F1
#
_entry.id   AF-A0A9X6IIK3-F1
#
_cell.length_a   1.000
_cell.length_b   1.000
_cell.length_c   1.000
_cell.angle_alpha   90.00
_cell.angle_beta   90.00
_cell.angle_gamma   90.00
#
_symmetry.space_group_name_H-M   'P 1'
#
loop_
_entity.id
_entity.type
_entity.pdbx_description
1 polymer ?
#
loop_
_entity_poly.entity_id
_entity_poly.type
_entity_poly.pdbx_seq_one_letter_code
_entity_poly.pdbx_strand_id
1 'polypeptide(L)'
;MITEIRKTISGTEYWDNKEKRSLFVPTDEEPGFEVTVNPESMILGMDISSEPDKTVVNLNGMTVKQLHEYAASINVEIPADVKKKEDIIDLLS
;
A
#
# COMPACT_ATOMS: atom_id res chain seq x y z
N MET A 1 -4.95 -6.76 16.21
CA MET A 1 -5.28 -5.56 15.43
C MET A 1 -6.79 -5.45 15.33
N ILE A 2 -7.31 -4.26 15.59
CA ILE A 2 -8.73 -3.94 15.40
C ILE A 2 -8.80 -2.90 14.29
N THR A 3 -9.51 -3.20 13.21
CA THR A 3 -9.50 -2.38 11.99
C THR A 3 -10.92 -1.93 11.66
N GLU A 4 -11.10 -0.66 11.31
CA GLU A 4 -12.38 -0.15 10.78
C GLU A 4 -12.69 -0.89 9.46
N ILE A 5 -13.91 -1.42 9.33
CA ILE A 5 -14.36 -2.13 8.12
C ILE A 5 -15.48 -1.41 7.40
N ARG A 6 -16.35 -0.67 8.12
CA ARG A 6 -17.39 0.18 7.52
C ARG A 6 -17.86 1.27 8.48
N LYS A 7 -18.30 2.38 7.92
CA LYS A 7 -18.93 3.50 8.63
C LYS A 7 -20.33 3.75 8.07
N THR A 8 -21.30 3.93 8.95
CA THR A 8 -22.71 4.14 8.60
C THR A 8 -23.28 5.30 9.41
N ILE A 9 -24.52 5.72 9.10
CA ILE A 9 -25.21 6.77 9.87
C ILE A 9 -25.43 6.40 11.35
N SER A 10 -25.48 5.10 11.66
CA SER A 10 -25.77 4.60 13.00
C SER A 10 -24.51 4.37 13.84
N GLY A 11 -23.34 4.27 13.19
CA GLY A 11 -22.09 3.96 13.86
C GLY A 11 -21.06 3.35 12.94
N THR A 12 -19.96 2.92 13.55
CA THR A 12 -18.79 2.36 12.89
C THR A 12 -18.60 0.90 13.31
N GLU A 13 -18.28 0.05 12.33
CA GLU A 13 -17.96 -1.35 12.56
C GLU A 13 -16.49 -1.63 12.37
N TYR A 14 -15.99 -2.48 13.24
CA TYR A 14 -14.60 -2.88 13.33
C TYR A 14 -14.49 -4.40 13.32
N TRP A 15 -13.35 -4.90 12.87
CA TRP A 15 -12.98 -6.30 12.92
C TRP A 15 -11.86 -6.54 13.92
N ASP A 16 -12.11 -7.36 14.95
CA ASP A 16 -11.08 -7.80 15.90
C ASP A 16 -10.42 -9.10 15.40
N ASN A 17 -9.15 -8.99 14.98
CA ASN A 17 -8.38 -10.13 14.49
C ASN A 17 -7.98 -11.14 15.58
N LYS A 18 -7.90 -10.72 16.84
CA LYS A 18 -7.50 -11.56 17.98
C LYS A 18 -8.70 -12.37 18.45
N GLU A 19 -9.85 -11.71 18.61
CA GLU A 19 -11.07 -12.35 19.10
C GLU A 19 -11.96 -12.93 17.98
N LYS A 20 -11.61 -12.67 16.71
CA LYS A 20 -12.31 -13.17 15.51
C LYS A 20 -13.80 -12.80 15.50
N ARG A 21 -14.10 -11.55 15.84
CA ARG A 21 -15.47 -11.02 15.90
C ARG A 21 -15.57 -9.59 15.40
N SER A 22 -16.78 -9.21 15.00
CA SER A 22 -17.11 -7.82 14.69
C SER A 22 -17.44 -7.05 15.96
N LEU A 23 -17.03 -5.79 16.01
CA LEU A 23 -17.37 -4.83 17.06
C LEU A 23 -18.14 -3.66 16.43
N PHE A 24 -19.17 -3.17 17.11
CA PHE A 24 -19.97 -2.02 16.67
C PHE A 24 -19.86 -0.90 17.71
N VAL A 25 -19.60 0.32 17.25
CA VAL A 25 -19.56 1.51 18.09
C VAL A 25 -20.55 2.54 17.51
N PRO A 26 -21.56 2.99 18.30
CA PRO A 26 -22.48 4.04 17.88
C PRO A 26 -21.78 5.35 17.50
N THR A 27 -22.40 6.16 16.64
CA THR A 27 -21.82 7.44 16.17
C THR A 27 -21.45 8.41 17.31
N ASP A 28 -22.20 8.39 18.40
CA ASP A 28 -22.01 9.29 19.55
C ASP A 28 -21.08 8.71 20.64
N GLU A 29 -20.44 7.57 20.37
CA GLU A 29 -19.53 6.90 21.29
C GLU A 29 -18.14 6.75 20.68
N GLU A 30 -17.11 6.90 21.52
CA GLU A 30 -15.74 6.58 21.13
C GLU A 30 -15.45 5.09 21.37
N PRO A 31 -14.66 4.44 20.50
CA PRO A 31 -14.25 3.06 20.71
C PRO A 31 -13.41 2.94 21.99
N GLY A 32 -13.83 2.07 22.92
CA GLY A 32 -13.07 1.74 24.14
C GLY A 32 -11.84 0.85 23.91
N PHE A 33 -11.31 0.83 22.68
CA PHE A 33 -10.19 0.00 22.25
C PHE A 33 -9.33 0.76 21.23
N GLU A 34 -8.06 0.36 21.14
CA GLU A 34 -7.13 0.95 20.16
C GLU A 34 -7.47 0.48 18.74
N VAL A 35 -7.77 1.45 17.87
CA VAL A 35 -8.03 1.20 16.45
C VAL A 35 -6.71 1.28 15.68
N THR A 36 -6.38 0.21 14.97
CA THR A 36 -5.25 0.17 14.05
C THR A 36 -5.59 0.94 12.78
N VAL A 37 -4.93 2.10 12.57
CA VAL A 37 -5.03 2.89 11.34
C VAL A 37 -3.94 2.42 10.38
N ASN A 38 -4.30 2.18 9.12
CA ASN A 38 -3.38 1.78 8.04
C ASN A 38 -2.54 0.51 8.34
N PRO A 39 -3.16 -0.65 8.65
CA PRO A 39 -2.44 -1.90 8.84
C PRO A 39 -1.71 -2.32 7.56
N GLU A 40 -0.57 -3.01 7.67
CA GLU A 40 0.21 -3.52 6.53
C GLU A 40 -0.62 -4.39 5.57
N SER A 41 -1.69 -5.03 6.06
CA SER A 41 -2.61 -5.82 5.24
C SER A 41 -3.56 -4.99 4.38
N MET A 42 -3.75 -3.70 4.68
CA MET A 42 -4.38 -2.78 3.74
C MET A 42 -3.35 -2.51 2.65
N ILE A 43 -3.43 -3.29 1.57
CA ILE A 43 -2.68 -2.99 0.35
C ILE A 43 -3.08 -1.56 -0.06
N LEU A 44 -2.09 -0.67 0.02
CA LEU A 44 -2.19 0.74 -0.34
C LEU A 44 -2.52 0.82 -1.84
N GLY A 45 -3.80 0.91 -2.16
CA GLY A 45 -4.28 0.88 -3.55
C GLY A 45 -5.69 1.42 -3.73
N MET A 46 -6.16 2.21 -2.77
CA MET A 46 -7.38 3.00 -2.92
C MET A 46 -7.20 4.32 -2.15
N ASP A 47 -6.12 5.05 -2.47
CA ASP A 47 -6.15 6.48 -2.22
C ASP A 47 -7.18 7.11 -3.18
N ILE A 48 -8.04 7.95 -2.61
CA ILE A 48 -9.08 8.71 -3.33
C ILE A 48 -8.47 9.99 -3.93
N SER A 49 -7.16 10.22 -3.72
CA SER A 49 -6.44 11.33 -4.36
C SER A 49 -6.28 11.08 -5.86
N SER A 50 -6.42 12.15 -6.63
CA SER A 50 -6.35 12.13 -8.10
C SER A 50 -4.91 12.03 -8.63
N GLU A 51 -3.96 11.74 -7.75
CA GLU A 51 -2.56 11.56 -8.09
C GLU A 51 -2.29 10.07 -8.33
N PRO A 52 -1.51 9.68 -9.34
CA PRO A 52 -1.11 8.30 -9.48
C PRO A 52 -0.28 7.90 -8.25
N ASP A 53 -0.79 6.93 -7.49
CA ASP A 53 -0.13 6.31 -6.34
C ASP A 53 1.31 5.92 -6.71
N LYS A 54 2.28 6.73 -6.27
CA LYS A 54 3.70 6.40 -6.43
C LYS A 54 4.05 5.40 -5.34
N THR A 55 3.97 4.12 -5.66
CA THR A 55 4.68 3.11 -4.86
C THR A 55 6.14 3.53 -4.79
N VAL A 56 6.65 3.82 -3.59
CA VAL A 56 8.07 4.13 -3.39
C VAL A 56 8.85 2.83 -3.56
N VAL A 57 9.14 2.48 -4.81
CA VAL A 57 9.94 1.30 -5.15
C VAL A 57 11.41 1.63 -4.87
N ASN A 58 12.04 0.90 -3.95
CA ASN A 58 13.47 1.06 -3.68
C ASN A 58 14.31 0.39 -4.79
N LEU A 59 14.53 1.12 -5.88
CA LEU A 59 15.34 0.67 -7.03
C LEU A 59 16.82 0.45 -6.65
N ASN A 60 17.34 1.22 -5.69
CA ASN A 60 18.74 1.12 -5.24
C ASN A 60 19.06 -0.23 -4.60
N GLY A 61 18.07 -0.90 -3.99
CA GLY A 61 18.22 -2.24 -3.42
C GLY A 61 18.21 -3.38 -4.45
N MET A 62 17.78 -3.11 -5.69
CA MET A 62 17.61 -4.14 -6.71
C MET A 62 18.92 -4.51 -7.42
N THR A 63 19.00 -5.76 -7.88
CA THR A 63 20.03 -6.19 -8.83
C THR A 63 19.66 -5.74 -10.26
N VAL A 64 20.64 -5.73 -11.18
CA VAL A 64 20.38 -5.37 -12.59
C VAL A 64 19.27 -6.22 -13.20
N LYS A 65 19.24 -7.53 -12.91
CA LYS A 65 18.18 -8.42 -13.39
C LYS A 65 16.79 -8.01 -12.88
N GLN A 66 16.68 -7.68 -11.59
CA GLN A 66 15.42 -7.23 -10.99
C GLN A 66 14.97 -5.87 -11.55
N LEU A 67 15.90 -4.98 -11.90
CA LEU A 67 15.58 -3.74 -12.58
C LEU A 67 14.99 -3.99 -13.98
N HIS A 68 15.52 -4.96 -14.73
CA HIS A 68 14.93 -5.36 -16.02
C HIS A 68 13.55 -6.00 -15.87
N GLU A 69 13.34 -6.85 -14.85
CA GLU A 69 12.04 -7.44 -14.56
C GLU A 69 11.02 -6.35 -14.15
N TYR A 70 11.46 -5.38 -13.34
CA TYR A 70 10.63 -4.22 -12.97
C TYR A 70 10.30 -3.36 -14.19
N ALA A 71 11.27 -3.03 -15.04
CA ALA A 71 11.06 -2.29 -16.29
C ALA A 71 10.00 -2.98 -17.17
N ALA A 72 10.09 -4.30 -17.36
CA ALA A 72 9.10 -5.07 -18.08
C ALA A 72 7.70 -5.01 -17.43
N SER A 73 7.63 -5.02 -16.09
CA SER A 73 6.36 -4.93 -15.36
C SER A 73 5.65 -3.57 -15.56
N ILE A 74 6.41 -2.50 -15.77
CA ILE A 74 5.91 -1.16 -16.08
C ILE A 74 5.89 -0.84 -17.57
N ASN A 75 6.13 -1.84 -18.44
CA ASN A 75 6.22 -1.70 -19.91
C ASN A 75 7.26 -0.66 -20.38
N VAL A 76 8.39 -0.57 -19.67
CA VAL A 76 9.57 0.22 -20.07
C VAL A 76 10.63 -0.71 -20.65
N GLU A 77 11.11 -0.39 -21.86
CA GLU A 77 12.21 -1.11 -22.50
C GLU A 77 13.55 -0.44 -22.19
N ILE A 78 14.49 -1.19 -21.61
CA ILE A 78 15.84 -0.70 -21.33
C ILE A 78 16.72 -0.93 -22.57
N PRO A 79 17.34 0.12 -23.16
CA PRO A 79 18.22 -0.04 -24.31
C PRO A 79 19.42 -0.95 -24.01
N ALA A 80 19.83 -1.77 -24.98
CA ALA A 80 20.94 -2.73 -24.82
C ALA A 80 22.31 -2.09 -24.49
N ASP A 81 22.46 -0.79 -24.82
CA ASP A 81 23.66 -0.01 -24.52
C ASP A 81 23.76 0.40 -23.04
N VAL A 82 22.62 0.39 -22.33
CA VAL A 82 22.54 0.75 -20.91
C VAL A 82 22.78 -0.50 -20.06
N LYS A 83 24.00 -0.59 -19.49
CA LYS A 83 24.44 -1.76 -18.70
C LYS A 83 24.77 -1.44 -17.24
N LYS A 84 24.92 -0.17 -16.90
CA LYS A 84 25.24 0.25 -15.54
C LYS A 84 23.97 0.33 -14.72
N LYS A 85 24.04 -0.15 -13.48
CA LYS A 85 22.91 -0.13 -12.55
C LYS A 85 22.37 1.29 -12.33
N GLU A 86 23.25 2.26 -12.16
CA GLU A 86 22.88 3.67 -11.93
C GLU A 86 22.09 4.23 -13.11
N ASP A 87 22.61 4.08 -14.33
CA ASP A 87 21.92 4.52 -15.56
C ASP A 87 20.53 3.85 -15.74
N ILE A 88 20.38 2.59 -15.33
CA ILE A 88 19.08 1.88 -15.36
C ILE A 88 18.12 2.47 -14.32
N ILE A 89 18.60 2.81 -13.13
CA ILE A 89 17.77 3.39 -12.07
C ILE A 89 17.29 4.79 -12.49
N ASP A 90 18.15 5.58 -13.13
CA ASP A 90 17.81 6.90 -13.66
C ASP A 90 16.72 6.85 -14.74
N LEU A 91 16.66 5.75 -15.52
CA LEU A 91 15.60 5.53 -16.51
C LEU A 91 14.25 5.12 -15.89
N LEU A 92 14.24 4.60 -14.68
CA LEU A 92 13.07 4.00 -14.03
C LEU A 92 12.49 4.87 -12.90
N SER A 93 13.13 5.98 -12.54
CA SER A 93 12.68 6.96 -11.54
C SER A 93 11.83 8.07 -12.15
#